data_AF-A0A7J9IT05-F1
#
_entry.id   AF-A0A7J9IT05-F1
#
_cell.length_a   1.000
_cell.length_b   1.000
_cell.length_c   1.000
_cell.angle_alpha   90.00
_cell.angle_beta   90.00
_cell.angle_gamma   90.00
#
_symmetry.space_group_name_H-M   'P 1'
#
loop_
_entity.id
_entity.type
_entity.pdbx_description
1 polymer ?
#
loop_
_entity_poly.entity_id
_entity_poly.type
_entity_poly.pdbx_seq_one_letter_code
_entity_poly.pdbx_strand_id
1 'polypeptide(L)'
;MPLNFTLLGPGLGYTCSGAKKVQSTVFLTPDGRRKTQALMTWNVTCTYNQILASRYPSCCVSMSSFYNSTITPCPSCSCGCQNNNNCISGDAEIESVVGKNRTRSRNSNAMIRCTNHMCPIRVHWHVKLNYKEYWRVKMTVTNFNYAMNYTQWTLVAQHPNLDNITQVFSFEYKPLLPYKYTNDTGMFYGLKFYNDVLKEAGADGNVQSELILRKDMSTFTFKQGWAFPRKIYFNGDECAMPGPEEYPYLPNSANSKLISVSTMASFLLLVFANLLGMI
;
A
#
# COMPACT_ATOMS: atom_id res chain seq x y z
N MET A 1 38.16 -19.83 16.32
CA MET A 1 37.10 -18.91 15.87
C MET A 1 35.90 -19.78 15.50
N PRO A 2 34.65 -19.45 15.89
CA PRO A 2 33.51 -20.26 15.47
C PRO A 2 33.40 -20.20 13.95
N LEU A 3 33.37 -21.37 13.32
CA LEU A 3 33.15 -21.54 11.89
C LEU A 3 31.74 -22.12 11.73
N ASN A 4 30.94 -21.56 10.82
CA ASN A 4 29.60 -22.05 10.49
C ASN A 4 28.58 -22.05 11.66
N PHE A 5 28.40 -20.91 12.33
CA PHE A 5 27.32 -20.75 13.31
C PHE A 5 26.08 -20.15 12.64
N THR A 6 24.90 -20.63 13.03
CA THR A 6 23.62 -20.12 12.57
C THR A 6 22.94 -19.41 13.72
N LEU A 7 22.64 -18.12 13.54
CA LEU A 7 21.79 -17.39 14.47
C LEU A 7 20.33 -17.66 14.08
N LEU A 8 19.59 -18.31 14.98
CA LEU A 8 18.12 -18.40 14.90
C LEU A 8 17.54 -17.04 15.30
N GLY A 9 17.75 -16.03 14.45
CA GLY A 9 17.21 -14.68 14.59
C GLY A 9 15.75 -14.57 14.12
N PRO A 10 15.08 -13.44 14.36
CA PRO A 10 13.62 -13.27 14.25
C PRO A 10 13.05 -13.31 12.80
N GLY A 11 13.82 -13.72 11.79
CA GLY A 11 13.34 -13.85 10.41
C GLY A 11 14.42 -13.56 9.36
N LEU A 12 14.00 -13.45 8.10
CA LEU A 12 14.84 -13.01 6.99
C LEU A 12 15.23 -11.53 7.14
N GLY A 13 16.30 -11.11 6.45
CA GLY A 13 16.67 -9.69 6.33
C GLY A 13 17.79 -9.18 7.22
N TYR A 14 18.42 -10.04 8.02
CA TYR A 14 19.61 -9.67 8.77
C TYR A 14 20.88 -10.12 8.04
N THR A 15 21.81 -9.20 7.86
CA THR A 15 23.19 -9.51 7.46
C THR A 15 24.09 -9.37 8.67
N CYS A 16 24.80 -10.44 9.01
CA CYS A 16 25.68 -10.47 10.17
C CYS A 16 27.15 -10.40 9.74
N SER A 17 27.95 -9.66 10.50
CA SER A 17 29.40 -9.65 10.34
C SER A 17 30.02 -10.99 10.77
N GLY A 18 31.29 -11.21 10.42
CA GLY A 18 32.07 -12.29 11.03
C GLY A 18 32.18 -12.12 12.55
N ALA A 19 32.33 -13.24 13.27
CA ALA A 19 32.48 -13.24 14.72
C ALA A 19 33.83 -12.66 15.17
N LYS A 20 33.80 -11.60 15.98
CA LYS A 20 34.99 -10.96 16.56
C LYS A 20 35.19 -11.43 18.00
N LYS A 21 36.39 -11.91 18.34
CA LYS A 21 36.73 -12.26 19.72
C LYS A 21 36.72 -11.01 20.61
N VAL A 22 36.01 -11.08 21.73
CA VAL A 22 35.94 -10.02 22.75
C VAL A 22 36.38 -10.55 24.10
N GLN A 23 36.46 -9.68 25.11
CA GLN A 23 36.76 -10.09 26.48
C GLN A 23 35.71 -11.09 26.97
N SER A 24 36.18 -12.12 27.67
CA SER A 24 35.32 -13.14 28.26
C SER A 24 34.24 -12.53 29.17
N THR A 25 32.99 -12.82 28.85
CA THR A 25 31.83 -12.35 29.60
C THR A 25 31.55 -13.26 30.78
N VAL A 26 30.94 -12.68 31.82
CA VAL A 26 30.44 -13.41 32.98
C VAL A 26 28.94 -13.56 32.84
N PHE A 27 28.44 -14.78 32.94
CA PHE A 27 27.02 -15.08 32.88
C PHE A 27 26.57 -15.84 34.14
N LEU A 28 25.28 -15.76 34.45
CA LEU A 28 24.70 -16.52 35.55
C LEU A 28 24.52 -17.97 35.12
N THR A 29 24.81 -18.88 36.03
CA THR A 29 24.46 -20.30 35.84
C THR A 29 22.94 -20.46 35.74
N PRO A 30 22.44 -21.56 35.12
CA PRO A 30 21.01 -21.77 34.92
C PRO A 30 20.18 -21.76 36.22
N ASP A 31 20.79 -22.02 37.37
CA ASP A 31 20.20 -21.94 38.71
C ASP A 31 20.09 -20.50 39.26
N GLY A 32 20.65 -19.50 38.57
CA GLY A 32 20.60 -18.07 38.90
C GLY A 32 21.46 -17.65 40.09
N ARG A 33 22.20 -18.56 40.73
CA ARG A 33 22.88 -18.30 42.02
C ARG A 33 24.38 -18.07 41.91
N ARG A 34 25.04 -18.54 40.84
CA ARG A 34 26.48 -18.42 40.66
C ARG A 34 26.81 -17.66 39.38
N LYS A 35 27.93 -16.96 39.41
CA LYS A 35 28.50 -16.27 38.24
C LYS A 35 29.65 -17.11 37.70
N THR A 36 29.59 -17.44 36.42
CA THR A 36 30.64 -18.21 35.73
C THR A 36 31.18 -17.39 34.58
N GLN A 37 32.51 -17.40 34.41
CA GLN A 37 33.17 -16.71 33.31
C GLN A 37 33.22 -17.63 32.08
N ALA A 38 32.83 -17.10 30.92
CA ALA A 38 32.96 -17.79 29.65
C ALA A 38 34.43 -17.96 29.27
N LEU A 39 34.80 -19.15 28.78
CA LEU A 39 36.17 -19.41 28.32
C LEU A 39 36.58 -18.44 27.21
N MET A 40 35.66 -18.17 26.28
CA MET A 40 35.79 -17.15 25.25
C MET A 40 34.41 -16.57 24.94
N THR A 41 34.38 -15.30 24.58
CA THR A 41 33.18 -14.63 24.08
C THR A 41 33.45 -14.04 22.71
N TRP A 42 32.43 -14.09 21.86
CA TRP A 42 32.45 -13.52 20.53
C TRP A 42 31.32 -12.51 20.40
N ASN A 43 31.60 -11.42 19.69
CA ASN A 43 30.63 -10.42 19.31
C ASN A 43 30.35 -10.55 17.81
N VAL A 44 29.07 -10.56 17.45
CA VAL A 44 28.57 -10.61 16.08
C VAL A 44 27.60 -9.45 15.91
N THR A 45 27.91 -8.53 15.00
CA THR A 45 27.03 -7.40 14.71
C THR A 45 26.12 -7.79 13.54
N CYS A 46 24.82 -7.82 13.76
CA CYS A 46 23.83 -8.06 12.72
C CYS A 46 23.08 -6.77 12.40
N THR A 47 23.02 -6.43 11.12
CA THR A 47 22.29 -5.27 10.60
C THR A 47 21.06 -5.74 9.84
N TYR A 48 19.90 -5.14 10.13
CA TYR A 48 18.67 -5.39 9.39
C TYR A 48 18.64 -4.59 8.08
N ASN A 49 18.26 -5.24 7.00
CA ASN A 49 18.07 -4.63 5.70
C ASN A 49 16.67 -5.01 5.18
N GLN A 50 15.81 -4.01 5.03
CA GLN A 50 14.44 -4.16 4.56
C GLN A 50 14.34 -4.84 3.19
N ILE A 51 15.28 -4.55 2.28
CA ILE A 51 15.30 -5.14 0.93
C ILE A 51 15.62 -6.63 0.98
N LEU A 52 16.50 -7.04 1.91
CA LEU A 52 16.81 -8.45 2.14
C LEU A 52 15.71 -9.17 2.91
N ALA A 53 15.00 -8.46 3.79
CA ALA A 53 13.86 -8.98 4.53
C ALA A 53 12.67 -9.27 3.61
N SER A 54 12.46 -8.40 2.63
CA SER A 54 11.32 -8.44 1.73
C SER A 54 11.78 -8.30 0.27
N ARG A 55 12.48 -9.32 -0.23
CA ARG A 55 12.93 -9.37 -1.63
C ARG A 55 11.76 -9.33 -2.60
N TYR A 56 10.65 -9.93 -2.19
CA TYR A 56 9.35 -9.84 -2.84
C TYR A 56 8.34 -9.43 -1.77
N PRO A 57 7.85 -8.18 -1.76
CA PRO A 57 6.81 -7.75 -0.83
C PRO A 57 5.56 -8.61 -0.97
N SER A 58 4.70 -8.58 0.05
CA SER A 58 3.39 -9.25 0.03
C SER A 58 2.28 -8.34 -0.50
N CYS A 59 2.57 -7.07 -0.71
CA CYS A 59 1.59 -6.08 -1.15
C CYS A 59 2.21 -5.03 -2.06
N CYS A 60 1.35 -4.35 -2.81
CA CYS A 60 1.75 -3.20 -3.60
C CYS A 60 0.66 -2.14 -3.67
N VAL A 61 1.04 -0.96 -4.15
CA VAL A 61 0.19 0.23 -4.13
C VAL A 61 -0.12 0.72 -5.53
N SER A 62 -1.37 1.07 -5.77
CA SER A 62 -1.79 1.80 -6.97
C SER A 62 -2.46 3.11 -6.59
N MET A 63 -2.36 4.11 -7.45
CA MET A 63 -2.75 5.48 -7.11
C MET A 63 -3.59 6.11 -8.21
N SER A 64 -4.54 6.94 -7.82
CA SER A 64 -5.36 7.71 -8.75
C SER A 64 -5.85 9.01 -8.12
N SER A 65 -6.32 9.94 -8.95
CA SER A 65 -6.86 11.21 -8.46
C SER A 65 -7.98 11.72 -9.35
N PHE A 66 -8.83 12.61 -8.83
CA PHE A 66 -9.89 13.24 -9.61
C PHE A 66 -9.38 14.19 -10.70
N TYR A 67 -8.14 14.67 -10.60
CA TYR A 67 -7.54 15.64 -11.52
C TYR A 67 -6.65 14.99 -12.59
N ASN A 68 -6.51 13.67 -12.59
CA ASN A 68 -5.73 12.93 -13.57
C ASN A 68 -6.51 11.69 -14.01
N SER A 69 -6.76 11.55 -15.31
CA SER A 69 -7.55 10.44 -15.85
C SER A 69 -6.80 9.11 -15.84
N THR A 70 -5.48 9.13 -15.71
CA THR A 70 -4.64 7.93 -15.70
C THR A 70 -4.45 7.43 -14.27
N ILE A 71 -4.66 6.12 -14.08
CA ILE A 71 -4.38 5.43 -12.84
C ILE A 71 -2.92 4.97 -12.89
N THR A 72 -2.13 5.34 -11.90
CA THR A 72 -0.79 4.79 -11.69
C THR A 72 -0.95 3.37 -11.16
N PRO A 73 -0.64 2.34 -11.96
CA PRO A 73 -0.81 0.96 -11.53
C PRO A 73 0.23 0.61 -10.48
N CYS A 74 0.02 -0.52 -9.82
CA CYS A 74 1.08 -1.12 -9.02
C CYS A 74 2.24 -1.57 -9.93
N PRO A 75 3.51 -1.41 -9.52
CA PRO A 75 4.65 -1.75 -10.36
C PRO A 75 4.62 -3.22 -10.80
N SER A 76 4.89 -3.45 -12.08
CA SER A 76 4.91 -4.79 -12.66
C SER A 76 5.92 -5.68 -11.92
N CYS A 77 5.52 -6.92 -11.67
CA CYS A 77 6.28 -7.93 -10.94
C CYS A 77 6.77 -7.53 -9.54
N SER A 78 6.09 -6.60 -8.85
CA SER A 78 6.43 -6.20 -7.49
C SER A 78 6.64 -7.41 -6.55
N CYS A 79 5.77 -8.41 -6.61
CA CYS A 79 5.82 -9.58 -5.74
C CYS A 79 6.41 -10.83 -6.41
N GLY A 80 7.21 -10.60 -7.46
CA GLY A 80 7.89 -11.63 -8.25
C GLY A 80 7.21 -11.90 -9.60
N CYS A 81 7.96 -11.81 -10.70
CA CYS A 81 7.51 -12.33 -11.98
C CYS A 81 7.52 -13.87 -11.90
N GLN A 82 6.41 -14.52 -12.22
CA GLN A 82 6.36 -15.97 -12.38
C GLN A 82 5.96 -16.33 -13.81
N ASN A 83 6.47 -17.47 -14.30
CA ASN A 83 5.94 -18.10 -15.50
C ASN A 83 4.49 -18.54 -15.23
N ASN A 84 3.64 -18.52 -16.26
CA ASN A 84 2.16 -18.71 -16.23
C ASN A 84 1.58 -19.89 -15.41
N ASN A 85 2.41 -20.76 -14.84
CA ASN A 85 1.99 -21.94 -14.09
C ASN A 85 1.69 -21.66 -12.60
N ASN A 86 2.01 -20.47 -12.09
CA ASN A 86 1.92 -20.17 -10.65
C ASN A 86 0.79 -19.18 -10.27
N CYS A 87 -0.11 -18.85 -11.18
CA CYS A 87 -1.30 -18.04 -10.88
C CYS A 87 -2.54 -18.52 -11.65
N ILE A 88 -3.72 -18.08 -11.23
CA ILE A 88 -5.01 -18.42 -11.83
C ILE A 88 -5.50 -17.24 -12.67
N SER A 89 -5.73 -17.45 -13.97
CA SER A 89 -6.27 -16.42 -14.87
C SER A 89 -7.70 -16.04 -14.50
N GLY A 90 -8.02 -14.73 -14.54
CA GLY A 90 -9.31 -14.20 -14.09
C GLY A 90 -10.52 -14.58 -14.95
N ASP A 91 -10.31 -14.98 -16.20
CA ASP A 91 -11.37 -15.38 -17.15
C ASP A 91 -11.66 -16.89 -17.14
N ALA A 92 -10.89 -17.66 -16.35
CA ALA A 92 -11.32 -19.01 -16.00
C ALA A 92 -12.44 -18.86 -14.97
N GLU A 93 -13.66 -18.78 -15.48
CA GLU A 93 -14.90 -18.92 -14.73
C GLU A 93 -14.69 -19.98 -13.64
N ILE A 94 -14.78 -19.60 -12.37
CA ILE A 94 -14.70 -20.53 -11.25
C ILE A 94 -16.05 -21.28 -11.19
N GLU A 95 -16.37 -22.03 -12.25
CA GLU A 95 -17.16 -23.25 -12.12
C GLU A 95 -16.23 -24.29 -11.49
N SER A 96 -16.15 -24.36 -10.15
CA SER A 96 -15.85 -25.62 -9.42
C SER A 96 -15.49 -25.50 -7.92
N VAL A 97 -15.80 -24.43 -7.18
CA VAL A 97 -15.74 -24.55 -5.69
C VAL A 97 -17.00 -25.16 -5.10
N VAL A 98 -18.08 -25.29 -5.87
CA VAL A 98 -19.26 -26.07 -5.47
C VAL A 98 -19.30 -27.36 -6.29
N GLY A 99 -18.82 -28.45 -5.68
CA GLY A 99 -19.20 -29.81 -6.05
C GLY A 99 -18.42 -30.45 -7.20
N LYS A 100 -17.16 -30.85 -6.95
CA LYS A 100 -16.61 -32.08 -7.53
C LYS A 100 -15.42 -32.56 -6.71
N ASN A 101 -15.60 -33.71 -6.06
CA ASN A 101 -14.52 -34.53 -5.50
C ASN A 101 -13.40 -34.68 -6.54
N ARG A 102 -12.33 -33.91 -6.40
CA ARG A 102 -11.07 -34.17 -7.09
C ARG A 102 -9.98 -34.34 -6.06
N THR A 103 -9.48 -35.56 -6.07
CA THR A 103 -8.19 -36.02 -5.57
C THR A 103 -7.20 -34.85 -5.45
N ARG A 104 -6.71 -34.69 -4.23
CA ARG A 104 -5.69 -33.73 -3.79
C ARG A 104 -4.39 -34.00 -4.57
N SER A 105 -4.31 -33.53 -5.82
CA SER A 105 -3.07 -33.43 -6.57
C SER A 105 -2.21 -32.42 -5.84
N ARG A 106 -1.11 -32.92 -5.27
CA ARG A 106 -0.26 -32.29 -4.27
C ARG A 106 0.62 -31.15 -4.84
N ASN A 107 0.28 -30.59 -6.00
CA ASN A 107 1.05 -29.58 -6.74
C ASN A 107 0.19 -28.39 -7.21
N SER A 108 -0.59 -27.78 -6.32
CA SER A 108 -1.29 -26.51 -6.59
C SER A 108 -0.58 -25.35 -5.88
N ASN A 109 0.62 -24.98 -6.32
CA ASN A 109 1.37 -23.87 -5.72
C ASN A 109 0.85 -22.49 -6.15
N ALA A 110 -0.17 -22.46 -7.01
CA ALA A 110 -0.73 -21.28 -7.65
C ALA A 110 -2.10 -20.90 -7.05
N MET A 111 -2.11 -20.14 -5.95
CA MET A 111 -3.36 -19.76 -5.26
C MET A 111 -3.71 -18.27 -5.43
N ILE A 112 -3.01 -17.57 -6.31
CA ILE A 112 -3.15 -16.13 -6.52
C ILE A 112 -3.70 -15.84 -7.91
N ARG A 113 -4.54 -14.81 -8.04
CA ARG A 113 -5.02 -14.32 -9.35
C ARG A 113 -3.87 -13.74 -10.17
N CYS A 114 -3.77 -14.14 -11.43
CA CYS A 114 -2.80 -13.59 -12.37
C CYS A 114 -3.05 -12.09 -12.56
N THR A 115 -2.03 -11.29 -12.26
CA THR A 115 -1.99 -9.84 -12.46
C THR A 115 -0.57 -9.44 -12.85
N ASN A 116 -0.40 -8.28 -13.48
CA ASN A 116 0.93 -7.81 -13.88
C ASN A 116 1.90 -7.64 -12.68
N HIS A 117 1.37 -7.41 -11.47
CA HIS A 117 2.17 -7.20 -10.27
C HIS A 117 2.41 -8.46 -9.42
N MET A 118 1.58 -9.50 -9.58
CA MET A 118 1.64 -10.77 -8.86
C MET A 118 1.56 -10.69 -7.32
N CYS A 119 1.20 -9.52 -6.77
CA CYS A 119 1.00 -9.32 -5.34
C CYS A 119 -0.34 -9.87 -4.81
N PRO A 120 -0.35 -10.61 -3.68
CA PRO A 120 -1.59 -11.12 -3.09
C PRO A 120 -2.47 -10.01 -2.55
N ILE A 121 -1.87 -8.88 -2.15
CA ILE A 121 -2.62 -7.70 -1.71
C ILE A 121 -2.30 -6.49 -2.59
N ARG A 122 -3.33 -5.72 -2.94
CA ARG A 122 -3.18 -4.40 -3.54
C ARG A 122 -3.90 -3.36 -2.69
N VAL A 123 -3.20 -2.28 -2.36
CA VAL A 123 -3.79 -1.11 -1.74
C VAL A 123 -3.95 -0.03 -2.80
N HIS A 124 -5.17 0.39 -3.06
CA HIS A 124 -5.46 1.49 -3.97
C HIS A 124 -5.74 2.76 -3.17
N TRP A 125 -5.01 3.84 -3.48
CA TRP A 125 -5.20 5.17 -2.90
C TRP A 125 -5.77 6.12 -3.95
N HIS A 126 -6.98 6.60 -3.73
CA HIS A 126 -7.68 7.49 -4.65
C HIS A 126 -7.96 8.85 -3.99
N VAL A 127 -7.41 9.92 -4.56
CA VAL A 127 -7.77 11.29 -4.18
C VAL A 127 -9.09 11.64 -4.87
N LYS A 128 -10.19 11.61 -4.10
CA LYS A 128 -11.56 11.65 -4.63
C LYS A 128 -12.04 13.07 -4.89
N LEU A 129 -11.89 13.96 -3.92
CA LEU A 129 -12.41 15.33 -3.99
C LEU A 129 -11.56 16.29 -3.18
N ASN A 130 -11.59 17.56 -3.59
CA ASN A 130 -10.93 18.67 -2.93
C ASN A 130 -11.91 19.80 -2.67
N TYR A 131 -12.29 20.01 -1.41
CA TYR A 131 -13.14 21.13 -0.98
C TYR A 131 -12.28 22.36 -0.62
N LYS A 132 -12.86 23.43 -0.08
CA LYS A 132 -12.10 24.60 0.37
C LYS A 132 -11.14 24.24 1.50
N GLU A 133 -11.68 23.72 2.60
CA GLU A 133 -10.95 23.44 3.85
C GLU A 133 -10.59 21.96 4.05
N TYR A 134 -11.22 21.07 3.30
CA TYR A 134 -11.08 19.62 3.45
C TYR A 134 -10.75 18.96 2.13
N TRP A 135 -10.22 17.75 2.20
CA TRP A 135 -10.05 16.88 1.05
C TRP A 135 -10.43 15.46 1.42
N ARG A 136 -10.86 14.70 0.41
CA ARG A 136 -11.40 13.36 0.58
C ARG A 136 -10.55 12.35 -0.17
N VAL A 137 -10.15 11.31 0.55
CA VAL A 137 -9.41 10.17 0.02
C VAL A 137 -10.28 8.93 0.15
N LYS A 138 -10.20 8.03 -0.83
CA LYS A 138 -10.74 6.68 -0.74
C LYS A 138 -9.59 5.68 -0.79
N MET A 139 -9.52 4.81 0.20
CA MET A 139 -8.60 3.68 0.21
C MET A 139 -9.36 2.39 -0.06
N THR A 140 -8.77 1.50 -0.84
CA THR A 140 -9.33 0.16 -1.11
C THR A 140 -8.22 -0.87 -0.95
N VAL A 141 -8.40 -1.85 -0.06
CA VAL A 141 -7.51 -3.00 0.05
C VAL A 141 -8.18 -4.17 -0.67
N THR A 142 -7.50 -4.77 -1.65
CA THR A 142 -8.01 -5.90 -2.44
C THR A 142 -7.13 -7.12 -2.22
N ASN A 143 -7.77 -8.26 -1.97
CA ASN A 143 -7.13 -9.56 -1.88
C ASN A 143 -7.23 -10.30 -3.21
N PHE A 144 -6.09 -10.77 -3.71
CA PHE A 144 -5.93 -11.56 -4.92
C PHE A 144 -5.60 -13.03 -4.62
N ASN A 145 -5.50 -13.42 -3.34
CA ASN A 145 -5.27 -14.79 -2.92
C ASN A 145 -6.62 -15.54 -2.75
N TYR A 146 -6.78 -16.67 -3.43
CA TYR A 146 -7.96 -17.56 -3.40
C TYR A 146 -7.96 -18.55 -2.24
N ALA A 147 -6.87 -18.65 -1.48
CA ALA A 147 -6.73 -19.64 -0.40
C ALA A 147 -6.53 -19.02 0.98
N MET A 148 -6.54 -17.68 1.08
CA MET A 148 -6.20 -16.97 2.30
C MET A 148 -7.16 -15.82 2.57
N ASN A 149 -7.75 -15.83 3.76
CA ASN A 149 -8.43 -14.71 4.38
C ASN A 149 -7.48 -14.01 5.36
N TYR A 150 -7.58 -12.68 5.46
CA TYR A 150 -6.82 -11.90 6.43
C TYR A 150 -7.75 -11.42 7.55
N THR A 151 -7.66 -12.05 8.71
CA THR A 151 -8.37 -11.65 9.92
C THR A 151 -7.59 -10.59 10.67
N GLN A 152 -8.26 -9.60 11.28
CA GLN A 152 -7.62 -8.50 12.01
C GLN A 152 -6.52 -7.81 11.20
N TRP A 153 -6.77 -7.66 9.90
CA TRP A 153 -5.82 -7.01 9.01
C TRP A 153 -5.57 -5.57 9.46
N THR A 154 -4.34 -5.12 9.25
CA THR A 154 -3.90 -3.76 9.57
C THR A 154 -3.29 -3.11 8.35
N LEU A 155 -3.63 -1.85 8.13
CA LEU A 155 -3.08 -1.01 7.09
C LEU A 155 -2.44 0.21 7.75
N VAL A 156 -1.15 0.42 7.57
CA VAL A 156 -0.47 1.62 8.07
C VAL A 156 -0.12 2.49 6.87
N ALA A 157 -0.46 3.77 6.95
CA ALA A 157 -0.06 4.75 5.95
C ALA A 157 0.76 5.85 6.62
N GLN A 158 1.83 6.27 5.95
CA GLN A 158 2.62 7.43 6.32
C GLN A 158 2.31 8.57 5.35
N HIS A 159 1.77 9.67 5.87
CA HIS A 159 1.45 10.86 5.10
C HIS A 159 1.44 12.09 6.04
N PRO A 160 2.07 13.21 5.67
CA PRO A 160 2.22 14.37 6.55
C PRO A 160 0.91 14.89 7.13
N ASN A 161 -0.18 14.88 6.35
CA ASN A 161 -1.49 15.37 6.75
C ASN A 161 -2.38 14.36 7.52
N LEU A 162 -1.85 13.20 7.94
CA LEU A 162 -2.61 12.24 8.77
C LEU A 162 -2.74 12.68 10.23
N ASP A 163 -1.99 13.70 10.64
CA ASP A 163 -2.14 14.40 11.91
C ASP A 163 -3.48 15.16 12.01
N ASN A 164 -4.00 15.63 10.88
CA ASN A 164 -5.21 16.44 10.75
C ASN A 164 -6.41 15.65 10.19
N ILE A 165 -6.58 14.41 10.65
CA ILE A 165 -7.72 13.57 10.27
C ILE A 165 -9.00 14.09 10.93
N THR A 166 -10.05 14.30 10.14
CA THR A 166 -11.35 14.76 10.65
C THR A 166 -12.28 13.58 10.85
N GLN A 167 -12.34 12.68 9.87
CA GLN A 167 -13.24 11.53 9.90
C GLN A 167 -12.68 10.36 9.09
N VAL A 168 -12.88 9.16 9.60
CA VAL A 168 -12.60 7.88 8.93
C VAL A 168 -13.90 7.11 8.83
N PHE A 169 -14.25 6.67 7.63
CA PHE A 169 -15.46 5.89 7.38
C PHE A 169 -15.12 4.41 7.25
N SER A 170 -15.98 3.55 7.78
CA SER A 170 -15.91 2.09 7.63
C SER A 170 -14.69 1.37 8.23
N PHE A 171 -13.62 2.07 8.63
CA PHE A 171 -12.46 1.52 9.36
C PHE A 171 -12.31 2.23 10.70
N GLU A 172 -11.65 1.56 11.65
CA GLU A 172 -11.09 2.24 12.81
C GLU A 172 -9.73 2.86 12.48
N TYR A 173 -9.39 3.94 13.17
CA TYR A 173 -8.13 4.66 13.00
C TYR A 173 -7.44 4.85 14.34
N LYS A 174 -6.13 4.58 14.36
CA LYS A 174 -5.25 4.83 15.49
C LYS A 174 -3.99 5.56 15.01
N PRO A 175 -3.73 6.77 15.49
CA PRO A 175 -2.46 7.44 15.19
C PRO A 175 -1.31 6.64 15.81
N LEU A 176 -0.23 6.44 15.05
CA LEU A 176 1.00 5.84 15.55
C LEU A 176 2.00 6.96 15.79
N LEU A 177 2.40 7.12 17.06
CA LEU A 177 3.35 8.15 17.50
C LEU A 177 4.66 7.48 17.96
N PRO A 178 5.46 6.92 17.02
CA PRO A 178 6.70 6.23 17.38
C PRO A 178 7.72 7.19 18.03
N TYR A 179 7.65 8.47 17.68
CA TYR A 179 8.46 9.54 18.25
C TYR A 179 7.55 10.70 18.66
N LYS A 180 7.90 11.42 19.74
CA LYS A 180 7.10 12.53 20.29
C LYS A 180 6.79 13.68 19.32
N TYR A 181 7.44 13.74 18.15
CA TYR A 181 7.40 14.88 17.23
C TYR A 181 6.92 14.55 15.81
N THR A 182 6.65 13.29 15.48
CA THR A 182 6.21 12.89 14.13
C THR A 182 4.86 12.20 14.23
N ASN A 183 3.81 12.92 13.85
CA ASN A 183 2.42 12.45 13.87
C ASN A 183 1.90 12.14 12.46
N ASP A 184 2.80 11.76 11.55
CA ASP A 184 2.51 11.56 10.12
C ASP A 184 2.10 10.13 9.79
N THR A 185 1.94 9.26 10.80
CA THR A 185 1.69 7.83 10.60
C THR A 185 0.37 7.41 11.25
N GLY A 186 -0.50 6.79 10.47
CA GLY A 186 -1.81 6.31 10.92
C GLY A 186 -2.00 4.83 10.63
N MET A 187 -2.53 4.10 11.61
CA MET A 187 -2.95 2.71 11.46
C MET A 187 -4.46 2.64 11.28
N PHE A 188 -4.89 1.86 10.31
CA PHE A 188 -6.28 1.56 9.98
C PHE A 188 -6.51 0.06 10.12
N TYR A 189 -7.68 -0.32 10.62
CA TYR A 189 -8.06 -1.73 10.75
C TYR A 189 -9.58 -1.87 10.68
N GLY A 190 -10.03 -3.09 10.39
CA GLY A 190 -11.45 -3.39 10.23
C GLY A 190 -12.25 -3.26 11.52
N LEU A 191 -13.51 -2.85 11.38
CA LEU A 191 -14.53 -2.88 12.41
C LEU A 191 -14.94 -4.33 12.67
N LYS A 192 -14.96 -4.71 13.95
CA LYS A 192 -15.34 -6.06 14.39
C LYS A 192 -16.74 -6.42 13.87
N PHE A 193 -16.89 -7.63 13.35
CA PHE A 193 -18.14 -8.16 12.77
C PHE A 193 -18.65 -7.44 11.50
N TYR A 194 -17.86 -6.54 10.90
CA TYR A 194 -18.23 -5.88 9.65
C TYR A 194 -17.20 -6.14 8.55
N ASN A 195 -15.97 -5.71 8.77
CA ASN A 195 -14.87 -5.86 7.81
C ASN A 195 -13.54 -6.16 8.50
N ASP A 196 -13.59 -6.75 9.69
CA ASP A 196 -12.44 -7.31 10.42
C ASP A 196 -11.82 -8.54 9.74
N VAL A 197 -12.48 -9.07 8.70
CA VAL A 197 -11.96 -10.12 7.83
C VAL A 197 -11.95 -9.63 6.38
N LEU A 198 -10.76 -9.55 5.79
CA LEU A 198 -10.60 -9.40 4.34
C LEU A 198 -10.64 -10.79 3.72
N LYS A 199 -11.75 -11.10 3.05
CA LYS A 199 -11.99 -12.40 2.40
C LYS A 199 -11.02 -12.63 1.24
N GLU A 200 -10.92 -13.87 0.82
CA GLU A 200 -10.24 -14.35 -0.38
C GLU A 200 -10.70 -13.63 -1.66
N ALA A 201 -9.94 -13.81 -2.73
CA ALA A 201 -10.20 -13.19 -4.01
C ALA A 201 -11.60 -13.54 -4.55
N GLY A 202 -12.39 -12.51 -4.88
CA GLY A 202 -13.76 -12.64 -5.35
C GLY A 202 -14.50 -11.31 -5.28
N ALA A 203 -15.84 -11.34 -5.40
CA ALA A 203 -16.68 -10.14 -5.32
C ALA A 203 -16.52 -9.40 -3.97
N ASP A 204 -16.43 -10.16 -2.87
CA ASP A 204 -16.23 -9.64 -1.51
C ASP A 204 -14.74 -9.55 -1.11
N GLY A 205 -13.80 -9.80 -2.02
CA GLY A 205 -12.36 -9.83 -1.76
C GLY A 205 -11.74 -8.44 -1.61
N ASN A 206 -12.49 -7.43 -1.18
CA ASN A 206 -11.98 -6.09 -0.95
C ASN A 206 -12.67 -5.40 0.22
N VAL A 207 -11.94 -4.50 0.87
CA VAL A 207 -12.45 -3.60 1.92
C VAL A 207 -12.11 -2.16 1.53
N GLN A 208 -13.00 -1.23 1.86
CA GLN A 208 -12.89 0.17 1.44
C GLN A 208 -13.18 1.11 2.61
N SER A 209 -12.48 2.23 2.62
CA SER A 209 -12.71 3.32 3.55
C SER A 209 -12.55 4.65 2.85
N GLU A 210 -13.28 5.65 3.36
CA GLU A 210 -13.08 7.03 2.97
C GLU A 210 -12.51 7.82 4.15
N LEU A 211 -11.62 8.77 3.84
CA LEU A 211 -11.03 9.70 4.80
C LEU A 211 -11.46 11.11 4.44
N ILE A 212 -11.82 11.89 5.45
CA ILE A 212 -11.88 13.35 5.36
C ILE A 212 -10.73 13.90 6.18
N LEU A 213 -9.88 14.66 5.52
CA LEU A 213 -8.74 15.31 6.15
C LEU A 213 -8.90 16.82 6.02
N ARG A 214 -8.62 17.53 7.10
CA ARG A 214 -8.54 19.00 7.07
C ARG A 214 -7.25 19.39 6.38
N LYS A 215 -7.30 20.44 5.57
CA LYS A 215 -6.11 20.99 4.92
C LYS A 215 -5.36 21.87 5.90
N ASP A 216 -4.06 21.65 5.97
CA ASP A 216 -3.14 22.68 6.40
C ASP A 216 -2.79 23.57 5.20
N MET A 217 -3.27 24.82 5.22
CA MET A 217 -3.06 25.77 4.12
C MET A 217 -1.59 26.15 3.91
N SER A 218 -0.72 25.87 4.89
CA SER A 218 0.71 26.14 4.76
C SER A 218 1.47 25.05 4.00
N THR A 219 0.99 23.81 4.04
CA THR A 219 1.68 22.64 3.45
C THR A 219 0.90 21.97 2.32
N PHE A 220 -0.41 22.16 2.23
CA PHE A 220 -1.26 21.50 1.25
C PHE A 220 -0.90 21.91 -0.18
N THR A 221 -0.60 20.91 -1.02
CA THR A 221 -0.29 21.11 -2.44
C THR A 221 -0.65 19.87 -3.25
N PHE A 222 -0.86 20.03 -4.55
CA PHE A 222 -0.95 18.92 -5.50
C PHE A 222 0.34 18.68 -6.29
N LYS A 223 1.37 19.48 -5.99
CA LYS A 223 2.68 19.33 -6.64
C LYS A 223 3.37 18.08 -6.13
N GLN A 224 4.15 17.44 -7.02
CA GLN A 224 5.08 16.35 -6.67
C GLN A 224 4.42 15.19 -5.90
N GLY A 225 3.14 14.92 -6.17
CA GLY A 225 2.46 13.79 -5.55
C GLY A 225 2.20 13.93 -4.05
N TRP A 226 2.19 15.15 -3.49
CA TRP A 226 2.01 15.38 -2.05
C TRP A 226 0.74 14.74 -1.47
N ALA A 227 -0.35 14.63 -2.24
CA ALA A 227 -1.61 14.03 -1.81
C ALA A 227 -1.59 12.50 -1.64
N PHE A 228 -0.46 11.86 -1.94
CA PHE A 228 -0.26 10.42 -1.87
C PHE A 228 0.64 10.04 -0.69
N PRO A 229 0.42 8.87 -0.08
CA PRO A 229 1.21 8.44 1.07
C PRO A 229 2.65 8.19 0.65
N ARG A 230 3.58 8.46 1.57
CA ARG A 230 5.02 8.21 1.37
C ARG A 230 5.34 6.73 1.50
N LYS A 231 4.64 6.05 2.41
CA LYS A 231 4.78 4.61 2.67
C LYS A 231 3.44 4.00 3.03
N ILE A 232 3.27 2.73 2.67
CA ILE A 232 2.15 1.89 3.08
C ILE A 232 2.71 0.57 3.60
N TYR A 233 2.15 0.10 4.72
CA TYR A 233 2.39 -1.23 5.26
C TYR A 233 1.08 -1.99 5.37
N PHE A 234 1.09 -3.27 5.01
CA PHE A 234 -0.05 -4.16 5.22
C PHE A 234 0.39 -5.32 6.12
N ASN A 235 -0.27 -5.50 7.27
CA ASN A 235 0.08 -6.51 8.28
C ASN A 235 1.57 -6.47 8.72
N GLY A 236 2.19 -5.29 8.65
CA GLY A 236 3.59 -5.07 9.03
C GLY A 236 4.59 -5.16 7.87
N ASP A 237 4.18 -5.67 6.70
CA ASP A 237 5.04 -5.72 5.50
C ASP A 237 4.97 -4.41 4.73
N GLU A 238 6.12 -3.87 4.31
CA GLU A 238 6.18 -2.67 3.47
C GLU A 238 5.72 -3.00 2.04
N CYS A 239 4.75 -2.26 1.52
CA CYS A 239 4.23 -2.47 0.19
C CYS A 239 5.12 -1.80 -0.88
N ALA A 240 5.22 -2.43 -2.05
CA ALA A 240 5.86 -1.80 -3.21
C ALA A 240 5.06 -0.57 -3.65
N MET A 241 5.71 0.59 -3.59
CA MET A 241 5.17 1.87 -4.05
C MET A 241 5.61 2.13 -5.51
N PRO A 242 4.77 2.78 -6.34
CA PRO A 242 5.24 3.34 -7.62
C PRO A 242 6.35 4.37 -7.42
N GLY A 243 7.12 4.62 -8.47
CA GLY A 243 8.11 5.70 -8.48
C GLY A 243 7.42 7.06 -8.31
N PRO A 244 8.02 8.04 -7.60
CA PRO A 244 7.42 9.38 -7.43
C PRO A 244 7.11 10.10 -8.75
N GLU A 245 7.89 9.83 -9.81
CA GLU A 245 7.71 10.37 -11.17
C GLU A 245 6.40 9.88 -11.82
N GLU A 246 5.90 8.72 -11.40
CA GLU A 246 4.68 8.11 -11.94
C GLU A 246 3.43 8.55 -11.18
N TYR A 247 3.55 9.37 -10.13
CA TYR A 247 2.41 9.76 -9.31
C TYR A 247 1.46 10.65 -10.13
N PRO A 248 0.14 10.52 -9.93
CA PRO A 248 -0.82 11.36 -10.62
C PRO A 248 -0.55 12.84 -10.29
N TYR A 249 -0.07 13.59 -11.28
CA TYR A 249 0.19 15.02 -11.17
C TYR A 249 -0.95 15.82 -11.79
N LEU A 250 -1.14 17.03 -11.27
CA LEU A 250 -2.09 17.98 -11.83
C LEU A 250 -1.52 18.50 -13.17
N PRO A 251 -2.22 18.37 -14.30
CA PRO A 251 -1.70 18.84 -15.57
C PRO A 251 -1.47 20.35 -15.52
N ASN A 252 -0.30 20.80 -15.96
CA ASN A 252 0.08 22.23 -15.97
C ASN A 252 -0.70 23.06 -17.00
N SER A 253 -1.49 22.42 -17.86
CA SER A 253 -2.30 23.06 -18.88
C SER A 253 -3.78 22.69 -18.72
N ALA A 254 -4.63 23.70 -18.66
CA ALA A 254 -6.02 23.52 -19.04
C ALA A 254 -6.03 23.39 -20.57
N ASN A 255 -6.55 22.29 -21.11
CA ASN A 255 -6.99 22.28 -22.51
C ASN A 255 -8.12 23.31 -22.61
N SER A 256 -7.79 24.55 -22.96
CA SER A 256 -8.81 25.47 -23.42
C SER A 256 -9.40 24.83 -24.66
N LYS A 257 -10.60 24.26 -24.56
CA LYS A 257 -11.43 24.18 -25.75
C LYS A 257 -11.57 25.62 -26.21
N LEU A 258 -10.77 26.01 -27.20
CA LEU A 258 -10.96 27.24 -27.94
C LEU A 258 -12.39 27.13 -28.46
N ILE A 259 -13.33 27.77 -27.76
CA ILE A 259 -14.64 28.03 -28.32
C ILE A 259 -14.31 28.79 -29.59
N SER A 260 -14.54 28.16 -30.74
CA SER A 260 -14.23 28.75 -32.03
C SER A 260 -14.88 30.13 -32.05
N VAL A 261 -14.08 31.19 -32.13
CA VAL A 261 -14.57 32.58 -32.14
C VAL A 261 -15.65 32.76 -33.23
N SER A 262 -15.59 31.93 -34.29
CA SER A 262 -16.59 31.81 -35.34
C SER A 262 -18.00 31.49 -34.84
N THR A 263 -18.19 30.61 -33.85
CA THR A 263 -19.54 30.25 -33.37
C THR A 263 -20.17 31.36 -32.52
N MET A 264 -19.36 32.08 -31.74
CA MET A 264 -19.79 33.26 -30.99
C MET A 264 -20.11 34.44 -31.91
N ALA A 265 -19.28 34.69 -32.94
CA ALA A 265 -19.52 35.73 -33.94
C ALA A 265 -20.79 35.46 -34.77
N SER A 266 -21.03 34.19 -35.14
CA SER A 266 -22.23 33.79 -35.89
C SER A 266 -23.50 33.99 -35.07
N PHE A 267 -23.48 33.66 -33.77
CA PHE A 267 -24.61 33.93 -32.87
C PHE A 267 -24.88 35.43 -32.70
N LEU A 268 -23.85 36.25 -32.54
CA LEU A 268 -24.00 37.70 -32.42
C LEU A 268 -24.56 38.33 -33.71
N LEU A 269 -24.11 37.87 -34.88
CA LEU A 269 -24.65 38.31 -36.17
C LEU A 269 -26.13 37.92 -36.34
N LEU A 270 -26.51 36.71 -35.93
CA LEU A 270 -27.92 36.27 -35.94
C LEU A 270 -28.79 37.10 -35.01
N VAL A 271 -28.28 37.45 -33.81
CA VAL A 271 -29.02 38.32 -32.88
C VAL A 271 -29.17 39.74 -33.44
N PHE A 272 -28.11 40.30 -34.04
CA PHE A 272 -28.18 41.62 -34.69
C PHE A 272 -29.13 41.64 -35.90
N ALA A 273 -29.11 40.61 -36.75
CA ALA A 273 -30.00 40.49 -37.90
C ALA A 273 -31.48 40.43 -37.48
N ASN A 274 -31.79 39.70 -36.40
CA ASN A 274 -33.14 39.64 -35.85
C ASN A 274 -33.59 40.97 -35.20
N LEU A 275 -32.67 41.75 -34.63
CA LEU A 275 -32.99 43.07 -34.06
C LEU A 275 -33.29 44.13 -35.15
N LEU A 276 -32.57 44.07 -36.27
CA LEU A 276 -32.76 44.97 -37.41
C LEU A 276 -34.02 44.63 -38.25
N GLY A 277 -34.46 43.37 -38.25
CA GLY A 277 -35.70 42.95 -38.92
C GLY A 277 -37.00 43.25 -38.14
N MET A 278 -36.89 43.80 -36.92
CA MET A 278 -38.03 44.19 -36.07
C MET A 278 -38.26 45.72 -36.02
N ILE A 279 -37.57 46.50 -36.86
CA ILE A 279 -37.74 47.95 -37.07
C ILE A 279 -38.36 48.16 -38.45
#